data_AF-A0A958V5G3-F1
#
_entry.id   AF-A0A958V5G3-F1
#
_cell.length_a   1.000
_cell.length_b   1.000
_cell.length_c   1.000
_cell.angle_alpha   90.00
_cell.angle_beta   90.00
_cell.angle_gamma   90.00
#
_symmetry.space_group_name_H-M   'P 1'
#
loop_
_entity.id
_entity.type
_entity.pdbx_description
1 polymer ?
#
loop_
_entity_poly.entity_id
_entity_poly.type
_entity_poly.pdbx_seq_one_letter_code
_entity_poly.pdbx_strand_id
1 'polypeptide(L)' 'MFKKDNLNNKEENIYIHIDHLKSGNYIINIMQNKKAIKSIKISKS' A
#
# COMPACT_ATOMS: atom_id res chain seq x y z
N MET A 1 24.26 -0.78 -21.82
CA MET A 1 23.21 -1.81 -21.98
C MET A 1 22.45 -1.87 -20.65
N PHE A 2 21.33 -1.16 -20.55
CA PHE A 2 20.52 -1.15 -19.33
C PHE A 2 19.84 -2.51 -19.23
N LYS A 3 20.15 -3.28 -18.16
CA LYS A 3 19.41 -4.49 -17.84
C LYS A 3 17.95 -4.07 -17.67
N LYS A 4 17.12 -4.52 -18.60
CA LYS A 4 15.67 -4.41 -18.50
C LYS A 4 15.31 -5.33 -17.34
N ASP A 5 15.14 -4.78 -16.15
CA ASP A 5 14.60 -5.52 -15.03
C ASP A 5 13.30 -6.14 -15.53
N ASN A 6 13.31 -7.47 -15.69
CA ASN A 6 12.11 -8.23 -15.95
C ASN A 6 11.26 -8.06 -14.70
N LEU A 7 10.38 -7.05 -14.72
CA LEU A 7 9.31 -6.88 -13.76
C LEU A 7 8.57 -8.21 -13.75
N ASN A 8 8.83 -8.99 -12.70
CA ASN A 8 8.24 -10.28 -12.50
C ASN A 8 6.73 -10.03 -12.45
N ASN A 9 5.99 -10.41 -13.50
CA ASN A 9 4.54 -10.18 -13.64
C ASN A 9 3.70 -11.04 -12.67
N LYS A 10 4.29 -11.49 -11.56
CA LYS A 10 3.58 -12.20 -10.52
C LYS A 10 3.09 -11.17 -9.53
N GLU A 11 1.77 -11.06 -9.43
CA GLU A 11 1.13 -10.25 -8.41
C GLU A 11 1.56 -10.78 -7.03
N GLU A 12 2.12 -9.90 -6.20
CA GLU A 12 2.52 -10.22 -4.84
C GLU A 12 1.58 -9.52 -3.85
N ASN A 13 1.10 -10.28 -2.87
CA ASN A 13 0.26 -9.74 -1.81
C ASN A 13 1.11 -9.00 -0.79
N ILE A 14 0.67 -7.80 -0.40
CA ILE A 14 1.25 -7.04 0.71
C ILE A 14 0.31 -7.16 1.91
N TYR A 15 0.84 -7.67 3.02
CA TYR A 15 0.12 -7.79 4.30
C TYR A 15 0.65 -6.76 5.29
N ILE A 16 -0.25 -6.08 6.00
CA ILE A 16 0.08 -5.07 7.01
C ILE A 16 -0.64 -5.43 8.31
N HIS A 17 0.12 -5.61 9.39
CA HIS A 17 -0.41 -5.86 10.74
C HIS A 17 -0.34 -4.59 11.59
N ILE A 18 -1.42 -4.26 12.31
CA ILE A 18 -1.51 -3.05 13.14
C ILE A 18 -2.16 -3.42 14.48
N ASP A 19 -1.36 -3.51 15.55
CA ASP A 19 -1.81 -4.03 16.86
C ASP A 19 -2.74 -3.07 17.62
N HIS A 20 -2.45 -1.77 17.57
CA HIS A 20 -3.06 -0.77 18.45
C HIS A 20 -3.81 0.31 17.68
N LEU A 21 -4.50 -0.08 16.60
CA LEU A 21 -5.37 0.84 15.87
C LEU A 21 -6.61 1.13 16.73
N LYS A 22 -6.73 2.38 17.19
CA LYS A 22 -7.90 2.85 17.92
C LYS A 22 -9.15 2.76 17.04
N SER A 23 -10.33 2.72 17.65
CA SER A 23 -11.58 2.77 16.90
C SER A 23 -11.69 4.10 16.16
N GLY A 24 -12.06 4.04 14.88
CA GLY A 24 -12.09 5.20 14.01
C GLY A 24 -12.01 4.88 12.53
N ASN A 25 -12.02 5.94 11.73
CA ASN A 25 -11.87 5.88 10.28
C ASN A 25 -10.47 6.35 9.88
N TYR A 26 -9.80 5.59 9.03
CA TYR A 26 -8.44 5.88 8.57
C TYR A 26 -8.35 5.81 7.05
N ILE A 27 -7.37 6.51 6.49
CA ILE A 27 -7.03 6.47 5.08
C ILE A 27 -5.57 6.03 4.95
N ILE A 28 -5.35 4.91 4.28
CA ILE A 28 -4.02 4.46 3.87
C ILE A 28 -3.76 4.98 2.47
N ASN A 29 -2.75 5.84 2.32
CA ASN A 29 -2.32 6.35 1.02
C ASN A 29 -1.08 5.58 0.55
N ILE A 30 -1.19 4.94 -0.61
CA ILE A 30 -0.04 4.39 -1.34
C ILE A 30 0.56 5.53 -2.14
N MET A 31 1.81 5.88 -1.83
CA MET A 31 2.51 7.04 -2.36
C MET A 31 3.60 6.61 -3.34
N GLN A 32 3.71 7.29 -4.48
CA GLN A 32 4.84 7.19 -5.41
C GLN A 32 5.26 8.59 -5.82
N ASN A 33 6.56 8.90 -5.76
CA ASN A 33 7.09 10.23 -6.10
C ASN A 33 6.35 11.40 -5.40
N LYS A 34 6.08 11.24 -4.10
CA LYS A 34 5.35 12.21 -3.25
C LYS A 34 3.90 12.50 -3.70
N LYS A 35 3.32 11.68 -4.58
CA LYS A 35 1.91 11.74 -4.98
C LYS A 35 1.19 10.47 -4.55
N ALA A 36 -0.05 10.61 -4.08
CA ALA A 36 -0.91 9.46 -3.79
C ALA A 36 -1.36 8.83 -5.11
N ILE A 37 -1.06 7.54 -5.29
CA ILE A 37 -1.49 6.76 -6.46
C ILE A 37 -2.71 5.88 -6.14
N LYS A 38 -2.94 5.57 -4.86
CA LYS A 38 -4.12 4.85 -4.37
C LYS A 38 -4.41 5.26 -2.93
N SER A 39 -5.68 5.39 -2.61
CA SER A 39 -6.14 5.60 -1.23
C SER A 39 -7.12 4.48 -0.86
N ILE A 40 -6.95 3.94 0.34
CA ILE A 40 -7.77 2.85 0.88
C ILE A 40 -8.35 3.33 2.21
N LYS A 41 -9.67 3.37 2.31
CA LYS A 41 -10.35 3.70 3.57
C LYS A 41 -10.52 2.43 4.38
N ILE A 42 -10.08 2.45 5.64
CA ILE A 42 -10.33 1.39 6.60
C ILE A 42 -11.07 1.96 7.81
N SER A 43 -11.97 1.17 8.38
CA SER A 43 -12.72 1.53 9.57
C SER A 43 -12.47 0.46 10.63
N LYS A 44 -12.04 0.88 11.81
CA LYS A 44 -11.92 0.01 12.98
C LYS A 44 -13.08 0.32 13.92
N SER A 45 -13.97 -0.66 14.08
CA SER A 45 -15.02 -0.67 15.10
C SER A 45 -14.43 -1.06 16.44
#